data_AF-A0A6G3XG51-F1
#
_entry.id   AF-A0A6G3XG51-F1
#
_cell.length_a   1.000
_cell.length_b   1.000
_cell.length_c   1.000
_cell.angle_alpha   90.00
_cell.angle_beta   90.00
_cell.angle_gamma   90.00
#
_symmetry.space_group_name_H-M   'P 1'
#
loop_
_entity.id
_entity.type
_entity.pdbx_description
1 polymer ?
#
loop_
_entity_poly.entity_id
_entity_poly.type
_entity_poly.pdbx_seq_one_letter_code
_entity_poly.pdbx_strand_id
1 'polypeptide(L)'
;HPALRLRLRVEHGVWALRTEPAREIGVGTPDTIDATAAANEAAGRLDPETGDVVAFSWLAASRTLVVTVHHIAVDTVSWLILLDDLATALTGADL
;
A
#
# COMPACT_ATOMS: atom_id res chain seq x y z
N HIS A 1 7.92 -6.79 0.54
CA HIS A 1 7.70 -7.28 -0.86
C HIS A 1 8.25 -6.33 -1.92
N PRO A 2 8.91 -6.82 -2.99
CA PRO A 2 9.31 -6.00 -4.15
C PRO A 2 8.14 -5.30 -4.88
N ALA A 3 6.97 -5.94 -4.94
CA ALA A 3 5.79 -5.41 -5.63
C ALA A 3 5.29 -4.07 -5.04
N LEU A 4 5.40 -3.89 -3.72
CA LEU A 4 5.03 -2.64 -3.04
C LEU A 4 6.01 -1.48 -3.27
N ARG A 5 7.07 -1.71 -4.03
CA ARG A 5 8.08 -0.71 -4.41
C ARG A 5 8.15 -0.51 -5.91
N LEU A 6 7.10 -0.94 -6.63
CA LEU A 6 7.02 -0.77 -8.06
C LEU A 6 6.82 0.70 -8.43
N ARG A 7 7.51 1.11 -9.49
CA ARG A 7 7.32 2.39 -10.17
C ARG A 7 7.02 2.13 -11.64
N LEU A 8 5.93 2.72 -12.11
CA LEU A 8 5.53 2.73 -13.51
C LEU A 8 6.30 3.80 -14.27
N ARG A 9 6.79 3.44 -15.45
CA ARG A 9 7.31 4.36 -16.46
C ARG A 9 6.51 4.16 -17.72
N VAL A 10 5.99 5.27 -18.25
CA VAL A 10 5.27 5.29 -19.53
C VAL A 10 6.07 6.17 -20.49
N GLU A 11 6.76 5.53 -21.43
CA GLU A 11 7.57 6.23 -22.44
C GLU A 11 7.11 5.79 -23.83
N HIS A 12 6.71 6.75 -24.67
CA HIS A 12 6.23 6.49 -26.04
C HIS A 12 5.11 5.41 -26.12
N GLY A 13 4.24 5.36 -25.11
CA GLY A 13 3.15 4.38 -25.03
C GLY A 13 3.58 2.98 -24.56
N VAL A 14 4.87 2.77 -24.26
CA VAL A 14 5.37 1.52 -23.67
C VAL A 14 5.37 1.65 -22.15
N TRP A 15 4.81 0.65 -21.48
CA TRP A 15 4.80 0.56 -20.03
C TRP A 15 5.96 -0.30 -19.55
N ALA A 16 6.73 0.22 -18.61
CA ALA A 16 7.78 -0.52 -17.93
C ALA A 16 7.63 -0.37 -16.42
N LEU A 17 7.83 -1.47 -15.70
CA LEU A 17 7.84 -1.51 -14.25
C LEU A 17 9.28 -1.65 -13.73
N ARG A 18 9.63 -0.86 -12.73
CA ARG A 18 10.91 -0.94 -12.02
C ARG A 18 10.64 -1.14 -10.53
N THR A 19 11.47 -1.94 -9.88
CA THR A 19 11.47 -2.06 -8.42
C THR A 19 12.46 -1.06 -7.84
N GLU A 20 11.97 -0.10 -7.07
CA GLU A 20 12.79 0.88 -6.37
C GLU A 20 13.36 0.30 -5.06
N PRO A 21 14.44 0.87 -4.49
CA PRO A 21 14.96 0.49 -3.18
C PRO A 21 13.91 0.55 -2.06
N ALA A 22 14.18 -0.16 -0.96
CA ALA A 22 13.32 -0.07 0.22
C ALA A 22 13.33 1.36 0.76
N ARG A 23 12.14 1.84 1.14
CA ARG A 23 11.94 3.15 1.75
C ARG A 23 11.01 3.03 2.93
N GLU A 24 11.17 3.94 3.89
CA GLU A 24 10.18 4.11 4.95
C GLU A 24 8.88 4.64 4.35
N ILE A 25 7.76 4.18 4.91
CA ILE A 25 6.44 4.67 4.57
C ILE A 25 5.73 5.08 5.86
N GLY A 26 5.13 6.26 5.85
CA GLY A 26 4.35 6.76 6.96
C GLY A 26 2.99 6.07 7.06
N VAL A 27 2.44 6.06 8.27
CA VAL A 27 1.04 5.68 8.53
C VAL A 27 0.24 6.96 8.76
N GLY A 28 -0.74 7.22 7.91
CA GLY A 28 -1.63 8.37 8.05
C GLY A 28 -2.63 8.18 9.19
N THR A 29 -3.09 9.28 9.78
CA THR A 29 -4.16 9.30 10.80
C THR A 29 -5.31 10.17 10.30
N PRO A 30 -6.17 9.64 9.42
CA PRO A 30 -7.23 10.44 8.80
C PRO A 30 -8.28 10.84 9.85
N ASP A 31 -8.94 11.97 9.63
CA ASP A 31 -10.02 12.49 10.49
C ASP A 31 -11.36 11.80 10.15
N THR A 32 -11.38 10.48 10.27
CA THR A 32 -12.57 9.65 10.06
C THR A 32 -12.47 8.36 10.86
N ILE A 33 -13.62 7.78 11.17
CA ILE A 33 -13.74 6.43 11.73
C ILE A 33 -14.20 5.39 10.69
N ASP A 34 -14.57 5.85 9.49
CA ASP A 34 -15.00 4.98 8.40
C ASP A 34 -13.79 4.50 7.58
N ALA A 35 -13.56 3.19 7.59
CA ALA A 35 -12.50 2.54 6.84
C ALA A 35 -12.63 2.76 5.32
N THR A 36 -13.85 2.86 4.79
CA THR A 36 -14.08 3.11 3.37
C THR A 36 -13.66 4.53 3.00
N ALA A 37 -14.07 5.52 3.80
CA ALA A 37 -13.64 6.90 3.61
C ALA A 37 -12.11 7.03 3.70
N ALA A 38 -11.48 6.41 4.71
CA ALA A 38 -10.03 6.41 4.86
C ALA A 38 -9.30 5.74 3.68
N ALA A 39 -9.84 4.63 3.16
CA ALA A 39 -9.28 3.95 2.00
C ALA A 39 -9.40 4.80 0.72
N ASN A 40 -10.53 5.47 0.51
CA ASN A 40 -10.74 6.35 -0.64
C ASN A 40 -9.80 7.57 -0.59
N GLU A 41 -9.63 8.17 0.59
CA GLU A 41 -8.68 9.27 0.78
C GLU A 41 -7.24 8.83 0.49
N ALA A 42 -6.85 7.65 0.98
CA ALA A 42 -5.54 7.06 0.71
C ALA A 42 -5.34 6.71 -0.77
N ALA A 43 -6.35 6.15 -1.42
CA ALA A 43 -6.33 5.80 -2.84
C ALA A 43 -6.10 7.04 -3.72
N GLY A 44 -6.68 8.19 -3.35
CA GLY A 44 -6.49 9.46 -4.05
C GLY A 44 -5.06 10.01 -4.00
N ARG A 45 -4.18 9.46 -3.14
CA ARG A 45 -2.76 9.83 -3.05
C ARG A 45 -1.83 8.82 -3.74
N LEU A 46 -2.35 7.67 -4.18
CA LEU A 46 -1.53 6.68 -4.84
C LEU A 46 -1.20 7.14 -6.26
N ASP A 47 0.07 7.03 -6.62
CA ASP A 47 0.57 7.36 -7.94
C ASP A 47 1.65 6.33 -8.33
N PRO A 48 1.34 5.40 -9.25
CA PRO A 48 2.31 4.43 -9.75
C PRO A 48 3.55 5.07 -10.40
N GLU A 49 3.42 6.25 -11.00
CA GLU A 49 4.53 6.92 -11.71
C GLU A 49 5.52 7.60 -10.76
N THR A 50 5.08 7.98 -9.55
CA THR A 50 5.98 8.37 -8.44
C THR A 50 6.47 7.16 -7.65
N GLY A 51 5.80 6.02 -7.79
CA GLY A 51 6.09 4.77 -7.08
C GLY A 51 5.34 4.67 -5.74
N ASP A 52 4.36 5.53 -5.51
CA ASP A 52 3.44 5.49 -4.37
C ASP A 52 2.30 4.53 -4.68
N VAL A 53 2.60 3.23 -4.56
CA VAL A 53 1.68 2.13 -4.89
C VAL A 53 1.01 1.52 -3.67
N VAL A 54 1.38 1.93 -2.45
CA VAL A 54 0.78 1.49 -1.19
C VAL A 54 0.67 2.66 -0.22
N ALA A 55 -0.37 2.65 0.61
CA ALA A 55 -0.58 3.58 1.70
C ALA A 55 -1.21 2.86 2.90
N PHE A 56 -0.93 3.37 4.10
CA PHE A 56 -1.43 2.85 5.36
C PHE A 56 -2.13 3.96 6.13
N SER A 57 -3.31 3.67 6.67
CA SER A 57 -4.09 4.60 7.50
C SER A 57 -4.49 3.93 8.81
N TRP A 58 -4.24 4.58 9.94
CA TRP A 58 -4.58 4.08 11.27
C TRP A 58 -5.84 4.75 11.82
N LEU A 59 -6.86 3.95 12.09
CA LEU A 59 -8.09 4.38 12.73
C LEU A 59 -8.03 4.06 14.23
N ALA A 60 -7.67 5.06 15.03
CA ALA A 60 -7.39 4.86 16.45
C ALA A 60 -8.61 4.36 17.25
N ALA A 61 -9.82 4.85 16.93
CA ALA A 61 -11.04 4.50 17.65
C ALA A 61 -11.38 3.00 17.54
N SER A 62 -11.16 2.39 16.37
CA SER A 62 -11.43 0.98 16.12
C SER A 62 -10.19 0.09 16.20
N ARG A 63 -9.00 0.68 16.38
CA ARG A 63 -7.70 0.00 16.28
C ARG A 63 -7.53 -0.75 14.96
N THR A 64 -8.00 -0.13 13.87
CA THR A 64 -7.97 -0.73 12.53
C THR A 64 -6.87 -0.09 11.69
N LEU A 65 -6.00 -0.94 11.13
CA LEU A 65 -5.09 -0.56 10.06
C LEU A 65 -5.80 -0.76 8.72
N VAL A 66 -6.01 0.33 7.98
CA VAL A 66 -6.50 0.30 6.61
C VAL A 66 -5.30 0.27 5.68
N VAL A 67 -5.24 -0.75 4.83
CA VAL A 67 -4.19 -0.94 3.83
C VAL A 67 -4.79 -0.67 2.46
N THR A 68 -4.19 0.26 1.71
CA THR A 68 -4.64 0.61 0.37
C THR A 68 -3.47 0.40 -0.59
N VAL A 69 -3.68 -0.40 -1.64
CA VAL A 69 -2.64 -0.77 -2.60
C VAL A 69 -3.18 -0.56 -4.02
N HIS A 70 -2.38 0.07 -4.87
CA HIS A 70 -2.71 0.25 -6.28
C HIS A 70 -2.67 -1.12 -6.98
N HIS A 71 -3.67 -1.41 -7.83
CA HIS A 71 -3.83 -2.73 -8.46
C HIS A 71 -2.64 -3.15 -9.35
N ILE A 72 -1.79 -2.21 -9.75
CA ILE A 72 -0.53 -2.50 -10.46
C ILE A 72 0.47 -3.32 -9.62
N ALA A 73 0.34 -3.28 -8.30
CA ALA A 73 1.24 -3.92 -7.34
C ALA A 73 0.63 -5.14 -6.64
N VAL A 74 -0.67 -5.41 -6.82
CA VAL A 74 -1.39 -6.47 -6.11
C VAL A 74 -2.53 -7.04 -6.95
N ASP A 75 -2.85 -8.31 -6.73
CA ASP A 75 -4.05 -8.98 -7.23
C ASP A 75 -4.79 -9.72 -6.09
N THR A 76 -5.94 -10.31 -6.41
CA THR A 76 -6.78 -11.04 -5.44
C THR A 76 -6.02 -12.12 -4.66
N VAL A 77 -5.04 -12.79 -5.29
CA VAL A 77 -4.28 -13.87 -4.65
C VAL A 77 -3.14 -13.30 -3.80
N SER A 78 -2.47 -12.25 -4.28
CA SER A 78 -1.39 -11.54 -3.61
C SER A 78 -1.83 -10.97 -2.26
N TRP A 79 -3.10 -10.60 -2.12
CA TRP A 79 -3.66 -10.14 -0.84
C TRP A 79 -3.53 -11.17 0.27
N LEU A 80 -3.65 -12.47 -0.02
CA LEU A 80 -3.52 -13.51 1.00
C LEU A 80 -2.12 -13.51 1.62
N ILE A 81 -1.09 -13.37 0.78
CA ILE A 81 0.30 -13.33 1.22
C ILE A 81 0.60 -12.01 1.95
N LEU A 82 0.21 -10.88 1.36
CA LEU A 82 0.46 -9.56 1.94
C LEU A 82 -0.16 -9.40 3.34
N LEU A 83 -1.39 -9.89 3.53
CA LEU A 83 -2.09 -9.77 4.81
C LEU A 83 -1.54 -10.74 5.86
N ASP A 84 -1.11 -11.93 5.46
CA ASP A 84 -0.48 -12.90 6.37
C ASP A 84 0.89 -12.41 6.86
N ASP A 85 1.72 -11.89 5.94
CA ASP A 85 3.01 -11.29 6.29
C ASP A 85 2.82 -10.05 7.18
N LEU A 86 1.82 -9.21 6.87
CA LEU A 86 1.51 -8.05 7.70
C LEU A 86 1.03 -8.46 9.10
N ALA A 87 0.18 -9.48 9.20
CA ALA A 87 -0.28 -10.01 10.48
C ALA A 87 0.89 -10.52 11.32
N THR A 88 1.82 -11.26 10.68
CA THR A 88 3.06 -11.75 11.32
C THR A 88 3.90 -10.58 11.83
N ALA A 89 4.18 -9.59 10.98
CA ALA A 89 4.97 -8.42 11.36
C ALA A 89 4.33 -7.62 12.51
N LEU A 90 3.00 -7.51 12.55
CA LEU A 90 2.27 -6.81 13.62
C LEU A 90 2.34 -7.54 14.98
N THR A 91 2.71 -8.83 15.01
CA THR A 91 3.02 -9.54 16.26
C THR A 91 4.46 -9.30 16.75
N GLY A 92 5.29 -8.59 15.98
CA GLY A 92 6.70 -8.37 16.27
C GLY A 92 7.60 -9.54 15.88
N ALA A 93 7.09 -10.50 15.12
CA ALA A 93 7.87 -11.59 14.54
C ALA A 93 8.59 -11.11 13.27
N ASP A 94 9.77 -11.70 13.01
CA ASP A 94 10.51 -11.48 11.77
C ASP A 94 9.85 -12.21 10.59
N LEU A 95 9.97 -11.62 9.39
CA LEU A 95 9.51 -12.16 8.11
C LEU A 95 10.64 -12.80 7.31
#